data_AF-A0A7K8K9I0-F1
#
_entry.id   AF-A0A7K8K9I0-F1
#
_cell.length_a   1.000
_cell.length_b   1.000
_cell.length_c   1.000
_cell.angle_alpha   90.00
_cell.angle_beta   90.00
_cell.angle_gamma   90.00
#
_symmetry.space_group_name_H-M   'P 1'
#
loop_
_entity.id
_entity.type
_entity.pdbx_description
1 polymer ?
#
loop_
_entity_poly.entity_id
_entity_poly.type
_entity_poly.pdbx_seq_one_letter_code
_entity_poly.pdbx_strand_id
1 'polypeptide(L)'
;MGPCNRMPFPCVLKAPPARARRVIFEDEVMPVRRPPRRDPPAEEGEKLGAGSVPPGLAPRPGTVPDYVVKYPAIQSPRQREGYKGVFQDQLAEYMELLGEVRAARQRLGELDAAMGRLPRQATSRTDLAFLEKQQRCEYLKKKLTHIKARIQEYDRNACDAHDACT
;
A
#
# COMPACT_ATOMS: atom_id res chain seq x y z
N MET A 1 40.81 -8.56 38.84
CA MET A 1 40.90 -9.67 37.86
C MET A 1 39.67 -10.53 38.08
N GLY A 2 38.76 -10.81 37.14
CA GLY A 2 38.72 -10.60 35.69
C GLY A 2 37.78 -11.71 35.14
N PRO A 3 36.70 -11.41 34.41
CA PRO A 3 35.63 -12.39 34.19
C PRO A 3 35.90 -13.32 32.99
N CYS A 4 35.69 -14.61 33.18
CA CYS A 4 35.80 -15.65 32.14
C CYS A 4 34.70 -16.71 32.35
N ASN A 5 34.09 -17.29 31.32
CA ASN A 5 33.79 -16.72 30.00
C ASN A 5 32.52 -17.40 29.45
N ARG A 6 31.80 -16.72 28.56
CA ARG A 6 30.47 -17.12 28.07
C ARG A 6 30.59 -18.14 26.93
N MET A 7 30.22 -19.40 27.16
CA MET A 7 30.14 -20.40 26.08
C MET A 7 28.91 -20.16 25.18
N PRO A 8 29.01 -20.44 23.87
CA PRO A 8 28.08 -19.91 22.86
C PRO A 8 26.82 -20.77 22.68
N PHE A 9 25.72 -20.11 22.30
CA PHE A 9 24.53 -20.78 21.79
C PHE A 9 24.81 -21.35 20.39
N PRO A 10 24.30 -22.55 20.04
CA PRO A 10 24.44 -23.10 18.70
C PRO A 10 23.66 -22.25 17.69
N CYS A 11 24.37 -21.76 16.67
CA CYS A 11 23.79 -20.98 15.58
C CYS A 11 22.88 -21.86 14.70
N VAL A 12 21.57 -21.86 14.97
CA VAL A 12 20.58 -22.44 14.05
C VAL A 12 20.45 -21.53 12.84
N LEU A 13 21.24 -21.83 11.81
CA LEU A 13 21.15 -21.22 10.48
C LEU A 13 19.80 -21.56 9.84
N LYS A 14 18.81 -20.69 10.04
CA LYS A 14 17.49 -20.81 9.44
C LYS A 14 17.58 -20.48 7.94
N ALA A 15 17.40 -21.49 7.10
CA ALA A 15 17.41 -21.34 5.65
C ALA A 15 16.32 -20.37 5.14
N PRO A 16 16.57 -19.62 4.06
CA PRO A 16 15.57 -18.74 3.46
C PRO A 16 14.43 -19.55 2.80
N PRO A 17 13.17 -19.07 2.85
CA PRO A 17 12.05 -19.78 2.25
C PRO A 17 12.15 -19.77 0.71
N ALA A 18 12.10 -20.96 0.10
CA ALA A 18 12.05 -21.11 -1.33
C ALA A 18 10.75 -20.50 -1.91
N ARG A 19 10.90 -19.62 -2.91
CA ARG A 19 9.80 -18.87 -3.52
C ARG A 19 8.88 -19.80 -4.33
N ALA A 20 7.76 -20.20 -3.72
CA ALA A 20 6.69 -20.91 -4.42
C ALA A 20 6.18 -20.10 -5.62
N ARG A 21 5.90 -20.78 -6.73
CA ARG A 21 5.62 -20.17 -8.04
C ARG A 21 4.20 -19.57 -8.04
N ARG A 22 4.03 -18.42 -8.68
CA ARG A 22 2.72 -17.82 -8.94
C ARG A 22 1.92 -18.75 -9.85
N VAL A 23 0.71 -19.13 -9.44
CA VAL A 23 -0.28 -19.66 -10.36
C VAL A 23 -0.87 -18.48 -11.11
N ILE A 24 -0.65 -18.41 -12.42
CA ILE A 24 -1.35 -17.49 -13.32
C ILE A 24 -2.56 -18.27 -13.83
N PHE A 25 -3.76 -17.70 -13.66
CA PHE A 25 -4.94 -18.14 -14.40
C PHE A 25 -5.07 -17.25 -15.63
N GLU A 26 -4.55 -17.74 -16.75
CA GLU A 26 -4.89 -17.31 -18.10
C GLU A 26 -5.49 -18.54 -18.77
N ASP A 27 -6.74 -18.46 -19.21
CA ASP A 27 -7.34 -19.45 -20.08
C ASP A 27 -8.40 -18.79 -20.97
N GLU A 28 -8.65 -19.40 -22.13
CA GLU A 28 -9.61 -18.99 -23.17
C GLU A 28 -9.33 -17.64 -23.88
N VAL A 29 -8.35 -17.68 -24.78
CA VAL A 29 -8.24 -16.76 -25.92
C VAL A 29 -9.04 -17.33 -27.10
N MET A 30 -9.94 -16.53 -27.70
CA MET A 30 -10.46 -16.79 -29.05
C MET A 30 -10.14 -15.64 -30.02
N PRO A 31 -9.56 -15.90 -31.22
CA PRO A 31 -8.84 -14.86 -31.96
C PRO A 31 -9.51 -14.37 -33.27
N VAL A 32 -8.98 -13.24 -33.77
CA VAL A 32 -8.97 -12.79 -35.20
C VAL A 32 -10.33 -12.44 -35.84
N ARG A 33 -10.53 -11.14 -36.18
CA ARG A 33 -10.42 -10.59 -37.56
C ARG A 33 -9.99 -9.10 -37.58
N ARG A 34 -8.93 -8.79 -38.33
CA ARG A 34 -8.62 -7.51 -39.02
C ARG A 34 -8.75 -7.81 -40.54
N PRO A 35 -8.77 -6.85 -41.51
CA PRO A 35 -8.18 -5.48 -41.53
C PRO A 35 -9.09 -4.46 -42.30
N PRO A 36 -8.61 -3.41 -43.02
CA PRO A 36 -7.42 -2.54 -42.89
C PRO A 36 -7.79 -1.03 -42.73
N ARG A 37 -6.78 -0.15 -42.65
CA ARG A 37 -6.94 1.32 -42.73
C ARG A 37 -7.18 1.84 -44.16
N ARG A 38 -7.95 2.93 -44.29
CA ARG A 38 -7.81 3.99 -45.32
C ARG A 38 -8.28 5.34 -44.72
N ASP A 39 -7.59 6.41 -45.09
CA ASP A 39 -7.91 7.83 -44.86
C ASP A 39 -7.90 8.53 -46.25
N PRO A 40 -8.23 9.84 -46.39
CA PRO A 40 -9.37 10.66 -45.91
C PRO A 40 -10.19 11.09 -47.18
N PRO A 41 -10.77 12.31 -47.42
CA PRO A 41 -11.08 13.49 -46.60
C PRO A 41 -12.51 14.10 -46.85
N ALA A 42 -12.67 15.39 -46.48
CA ALA A 42 -13.64 16.41 -46.94
C ALA A 42 -15.05 16.50 -46.31
N GLU A 43 -15.31 17.68 -45.71
CA GLU A 43 -16.45 18.61 -45.89
C GLU A 43 -17.90 18.05 -45.91
N GLU A 44 -18.95 18.66 -45.36
CA GLU A 44 -19.23 19.96 -44.72
C GLU A 44 -20.51 19.76 -43.85
N GLY A 45 -20.77 20.55 -42.81
CA GLY A 45 -21.90 20.24 -41.91
C GLY A 45 -22.18 21.24 -40.79
N GLU A 46 -22.23 22.52 -41.13
CA GLU A 46 -22.35 23.63 -40.20
C GLU A 46 -23.69 23.68 -39.43
N LYS A 47 -23.66 23.73 -38.09
CA LYS A 47 -24.51 24.68 -37.35
C LYS A 47 -24.06 25.03 -35.94
N LEU A 48 -24.10 26.34 -35.68
CA LEU A 48 -23.77 27.04 -34.43
C LEU A 48 -24.71 26.65 -33.26
N GLY A 49 -24.18 26.64 -32.03
CA GLY A 49 -24.96 26.25 -30.84
C GLY A 49 -24.30 26.54 -29.48
N ALA A 50 -23.78 27.76 -29.29
CA ALA A 50 -23.41 28.44 -28.04
C ALA A 50 -23.37 27.65 -26.70
N GLY A 51 -22.24 27.71 -25.98
CA GLY A 51 -22.23 27.41 -24.54
C GLY A 51 -20.86 27.09 -23.94
N SER A 52 -20.01 28.09 -23.71
CA SER A 52 -18.83 27.91 -22.85
C SER A 52 -19.25 27.60 -21.42
N VAL A 53 -19.02 26.37 -20.97
CA VAL A 53 -18.88 26.04 -19.55
C VAL A 53 -17.51 25.36 -19.40
N PRO A 54 -16.51 25.98 -18.76
CA PRO A 54 -15.31 25.23 -18.40
C PRO A 54 -15.75 24.11 -17.43
N PRO A 55 -15.28 22.86 -17.59
CA PRO A 55 -15.54 21.80 -16.61
C PRO A 55 -14.92 22.16 -15.26
N GLY A 56 -15.68 22.93 -14.47
CA GLY A 56 -15.26 23.46 -13.19
C GLY A 56 -15.10 22.31 -12.21
N LEU A 57 -13.85 22.00 -11.88
CA LEU A 57 -13.41 21.42 -10.61
C LEU A 57 -14.34 20.35 -10.01
N ALA A 58 -14.86 19.43 -10.83
CA ALA A 58 -15.49 18.22 -10.32
C ALA A 58 -14.41 17.46 -9.52
N PRO A 59 -14.58 17.25 -8.20
CA PRO A 59 -13.65 16.42 -7.46
C PRO A 59 -13.64 15.06 -8.13
N ARG A 60 -12.46 14.61 -8.60
CA ARG A 60 -12.32 13.30 -9.25
C ARG A 60 -13.03 12.26 -8.36
N PRO A 61 -14.01 11.49 -8.88
CA PRO A 61 -14.80 10.57 -8.07
C PRO A 61 -13.87 9.76 -7.19
N GLY A 62 -14.03 9.92 -5.86
CA GLY A 62 -12.99 9.54 -4.90
C GLY A 62 -12.64 8.08 -5.06
N THR A 63 -11.49 7.79 -5.68
CA THR A 63 -11.09 6.44 -6.01
C THR A 63 -11.07 5.62 -4.73
N VAL A 64 -12.00 4.65 -4.63
CA VAL A 64 -12.10 3.78 -3.46
C VAL A 64 -10.72 3.16 -3.23
N PRO A 65 -10.10 3.34 -2.05
CA PRO A 65 -8.74 2.85 -1.83
C PRO A 65 -8.66 1.35 -2.08
N ASP A 66 -7.61 0.90 -2.74
CA ASP A 66 -7.48 -0.48 -3.22
C ASP A 66 -7.60 -1.52 -2.09
N TYR A 67 -7.17 -1.18 -0.87
CA TYR A 67 -7.34 -2.01 0.31
C TYR A 67 -8.81 -2.17 0.76
N VAL A 68 -9.69 -1.22 0.48
CA VAL A 68 -11.13 -1.38 0.78
C VAL A 68 -11.73 -2.47 -0.11
N VAL A 69 -11.33 -2.52 -1.38
CA VAL A 69 -11.77 -3.53 -2.35
C VAL A 69 -11.08 -4.89 -2.12
N LYS A 70 -9.79 -4.89 -1.76
CA LYS A 70 -9.01 -6.13 -1.51
C LYS A 70 -9.35 -6.82 -0.19
N TYR A 71 -9.84 -6.09 0.80
CA TYR A 71 -10.18 -6.62 2.13
C TYR A 71 -11.65 -6.30 2.49
N PRO A 72 -12.63 -6.94 1.83
CA PRO A 72 -14.05 -6.83 2.19
C PRO A 72 -14.38 -7.41 3.59
N ALA A 73 -15.66 -7.46 3.94
CA ALA A 73 -16.14 -8.18 5.12
C ALA A 73 -15.70 -9.65 5.07
N ILE A 74 -15.23 -10.15 6.22
CA ILE A 74 -14.76 -11.53 6.36
C ILE A 74 -15.98 -12.46 6.49
N GLN A 75 -15.96 -13.57 5.77
CA GLN A 75 -17.06 -14.56 5.73
C GLN A 75 -16.65 -15.94 6.27
N SER A 76 -15.36 -16.16 6.59
CA SER A 76 -14.89 -17.46 7.11
C SER A 76 -13.67 -17.36 8.03
N PRO A 77 -13.47 -18.34 8.95
CA PRO A 77 -12.30 -18.38 9.84
C PRO A 77 -10.97 -18.42 9.07
N ARG A 78 -10.92 -19.17 7.96
CA ARG A 78 -9.71 -19.28 7.11
C ARG A 78 -9.36 -17.95 6.44
N GLN A 79 -10.36 -17.17 6.02
CA GLN A 79 -10.14 -15.84 5.46
C GLN A 79 -9.65 -14.86 6.54
N ARG A 80 -10.17 -14.96 7.77
CA ARG A 80 -9.69 -14.20 8.93
C ARG A 80 -8.22 -14.46 9.22
N GLU A 81 -7.79 -15.72 9.22
CA GLU A 81 -6.38 -16.09 9.41
C GLU A 81 -5.49 -15.54 8.29
N GLY A 82 -5.95 -15.60 7.03
CA GLY A 82 -5.27 -14.96 5.91
C GLY A 82 -5.11 -13.44 6.09
N TYR A 83 -6.15 -12.76 6.56
CA TYR A 83 -6.09 -11.32 6.84
C TYR A 83 -5.14 -11.01 8.01
N LYS A 84 -5.10 -11.86 9.03
CA LYS A 84 -4.17 -11.75 10.16
C LYS A 84 -2.71 -11.90 9.71
N GLY A 85 -2.39 -12.87 8.85
CA GLY A 85 -1.05 -13.03 8.27
C GLY A 85 -0.64 -11.80 7.47
N VAL A 86 -1.49 -11.33 6.55
CA VAL A 86 -1.23 -10.11 5.77
C VAL A 86 -1.08 -8.87 6.66
N PHE A 87 -1.86 -8.75 7.74
CA PHE A 87 -1.70 -7.67 8.72
C PHE A 87 -0.34 -7.72 9.40
N GLN A 88 0.15 -8.91 9.79
CA GLN A 88 1.46 -9.07 10.40
C GLN A 88 2.60 -8.70 9.44
N ASP A 89 2.57 -9.20 8.20
CA ASP A 89 3.58 -8.90 7.18
C ASP A 89 3.61 -7.39 6.84
N GLN A 90 2.44 -6.77 6.67
CA GLN A 90 2.34 -5.34 6.37
C GLN A 90 2.66 -4.45 7.58
N LEU A 91 2.47 -4.94 8.81
CA LEU A 91 2.89 -4.24 10.01
C LEU A 91 4.42 -4.22 10.15
N ALA A 92 5.10 -5.32 9.76
CA ALA A 92 6.56 -5.34 9.69
C ALA A 92 7.09 -4.30 8.69
N GLU A 93 6.54 -4.26 7.47
CA GLU A 93 6.87 -3.23 6.45
C GLU A 93 6.65 -1.81 6.99
N TYR A 94 5.52 -1.56 7.66
CA TYR A 94 5.22 -0.26 8.26
C TYR A 94 6.21 0.14 9.36
N MET A 95 6.62 -0.80 10.22
CA MET A 95 7.54 -0.54 11.32
C MET A 95 8.97 -0.26 10.84
N GLU A 96 9.45 -0.99 9.83
CA GLU A 96 10.74 -0.75 9.17
C GLU A 96 10.75 0.64 8.51
N LEU A 97 9.76 0.93 7.68
CA LEU A 97 9.63 2.21 6.98
C LEU A 97 9.50 3.40 7.94
N LEU A 98 8.77 3.23 9.05
CA LEU A 98 8.68 4.25 10.10
C LEU A 98 10.04 4.48 10.78
N GLY A 99 10.85 3.44 10.93
CA GLY A 99 12.25 3.53 11.35
C GLY A 99 13.09 4.35 10.37
N GLU A 100 13.00 4.08 9.07
CA GLU A 100 13.70 4.85 8.04
C GLU A 100 13.28 6.32 8.00
N VAL A 101 11.98 6.62 8.07
CA VAL A 101 11.45 7.99 8.11
C VAL A 101 11.94 8.74 9.35
N ARG A 102 12.00 8.07 10.52
CA ARG A 102 12.59 8.64 11.74
C ARG A 102 14.08 8.92 11.57
N ALA A 103 14.85 7.97 11.03
CA ALA A 103 16.28 8.13 10.81
C ALA A 103 16.60 9.25 9.80
N ALA A 104 15.82 9.37 8.72
CA ALA A 104 15.95 10.46 7.75
C ALA A 104 15.67 11.83 8.39
N ARG A 105 14.61 11.93 9.21
CA ARG A 105 14.28 13.15 9.96
C ARG A 105 15.34 13.48 11.02
N GLN A 106 15.94 12.49 11.66
CA GLN A 106 17.04 12.68 12.61
C GLN A 106 18.28 13.26 11.92
N ARG A 107 18.73 12.64 10.81
CA ARG A 107 19.88 13.14 10.02
C ARG A 107 19.69 14.59 9.56
N LEU A 108 18.45 14.95 9.20
CA LEU A 108 18.13 16.33 8.89
C LEU A 108 18.31 17.25 10.11
N GLY A 109 17.77 16.88 11.28
CA GLY A 109 17.94 17.64 12.52
C GLY A 109 19.41 17.78 12.96
N GLU A 110 20.23 16.74 12.73
CA GLU A 110 21.68 16.77 12.97
C GLU A 110 22.39 17.76 12.03
N LEU A 111 22.03 17.80 10.74
CA LEU A 111 22.55 18.78 9.79
C LEU A 111 22.09 20.21 10.12
N ASP A 112 20.81 20.41 10.46
CA ASP A 112 20.25 21.72 10.83
C ASP A 112 20.92 22.27 12.12
N ALA A 113 21.28 21.39 13.05
CA ALA A 113 22.01 21.73 14.27
C ALA A 113 23.50 22.03 14.00
N ALA A 114 24.17 21.20 13.20
CA ALA A 114 25.59 21.37 12.84
C ALA A 114 25.84 22.61 11.97
N MET A 115 24.90 22.96 11.08
CA MET A 115 25.02 24.10 10.16
C MET A 115 24.29 25.37 10.63
N GLY A 116 23.81 25.42 11.88
CA GLY A 116 23.30 26.65 12.48
C GLY A 116 22.13 27.30 11.74
N ARG A 117 21.06 26.54 11.45
CA ARG A 117 19.80 27.03 10.83
C ARG A 117 19.97 27.71 9.46
N LEU A 118 20.81 27.17 8.57
CA LEU A 118 20.76 27.55 7.16
C LEU A 118 19.37 27.24 6.56
N PRO A 119 18.79 28.13 5.74
CA PRO A 119 17.53 27.84 5.06
C PRO A 119 17.72 26.66 4.10
N ARG A 120 16.88 25.62 4.24
CA ARG A 120 16.90 24.38 3.41
C ARG A 120 16.52 24.66 1.95
N GLN A 121 17.37 25.34 1.21
CA GLN A 121 17.21 25.52 -0.24
C GLN A 121 17.91 24.37 -0.97
N ALA A 122 17.11 23.56 -1.67
CA ALA A 122 17.52 22.51 -2.61
C ALA A 122 18.24 21.25 -2.05
N THR A 123 17.57 20.46 -1.20
CA THR A 123 17.83 19.00 -1.04
C THR A 123 16.77 18.15 -1.77
N SER A 124 16.35 18.57 -2.97
CA SER A 124 15.15 18.09 -3.68
C SER A 124 15.02 16.57 -3.83
N ARG A 125 16.12 15.83 -4.05
CA ARG A 125 16.07 14.36 -4.19
C ARG A 125 15.85 13.64 -2.85
N THR A 126 16.49 14.12 -1.78
CA THR A 126 16.31 13.58 -0.42
C THR A 126 14.94 13.91 0.13
N ASP A 127 14.44 15.13 -0.14
CA ASP A 127 13.08 15.55 0.23
C ASP A 127 12.00 14.75 -0.52
N LEU A 128 12.16 14.50 -1.83
CA LEU A 128 11.21 13.71 -2.60
C LEU A 128 11.13 12.25 -2.09
N ALA A 129 12.28 11.59 -1.91
CA ALA A 129 12.31 10.22 -1.37
C ALA A 129 11.77 10.13 0.06
N PHE A 130 11.97 11.17 0.89
CA PHE A 130 11.37 11.25 2.22
C PHE A 130 9.83 11.36 2.14
N LEU A 131 9.31 12.21 1.25
CA LEU A 131 7.87 12.38 1.03
C LEU A 131 7.22 11.09 0.51
N GLU A 132 7.86 10.37 -0.41
CA GLU A 132 7.39 9.06 -0.89
C GLU A 132 7.29 8.04 0.26
N LYS A 133 8.32 7.94 1.11
CA LYS A 133 8.30 7.07 2.30
C LYS A 133 7.23 7.49 3.30
N GLN A 134 7.03 8.79 3.52
CA GLN A 134 5.97 9.31 4.38
C GLN A 134 4.57 8.97 3.83
N GLN A 135 4.33 9.13 2.53
CA GLN A 135 3.08 8.74 1.88
C GLN A 135 2.84 7.23 1.99
N ARG A 136 3.87 6.41 1.82
CA ARG A 136 3.79 4.95 2.01
C ARG A 136 3.47 4.56 3.45
N CYS A 137 4.04 5.23 4.46
CA CYS A 137 3.66 5.05 5.86
C CYS A 137 2.16 5.34 6.09
N GLU A 138 1.65 6.47 5.59
CA GLU A 138 0.23 6.83 5.74
C GLU A 138 -0.71 5.88 5.00
N TYR A 139 -0.32 5.40 3.82
CA TYR A 139 -1.05 4.35 3.10
C TYR A 139 -1.11 3.04 3.91
N LEU A 140 0.04 2.54 4.39
CA LEU A 140 0.12 1.32 5.17
C LEU A 140 -0.68 1.43 6.47
N LYS A 141 -0.59 2.56 7.18
CA LYS A 141 -1.37 2.83 8.39
C LYS A 141 -2.88 2.70 8.14
N LYS A 142 -3.41 3.36 7.09
CA LYS A 142 -4.84 3.28 6.73
C LYS A 142 -5.26 1.86 6.33
N LYS A 143 -4.44 1.17 5.53
CA LYS A 143 -4.64 -0.24 5.15
C LYS A 143 -4.66 -1.18 6.37
N LEU A 144 -3.71 -1.03 7.29
CA LEU A 144 -3.61 -1.83 8.52
C LEU A 144 -4.81 -1.57 9.44
N THR A 145 -5.23 -0.32 9.63
CA THR A 145 -6.45 0.01 10.38
C THR A 145 -7.69 -0.66 9.77
N HIS A 146 -7.84 -0.62 8.45
CA HIS A 146 -8.96 -1.27 7.75
C HIS A 146 -8.95 -2.80 7.93
N ILE A 147 -7.82 -3.47 7.70
CA ILE A 147 -7.69 -4.93 7.87
C ILE A 147 -7.97 -5.33 9.33
N LYS A 148 -7.43 -4.58 10.30
CA LYS A 148 -7.68 -4.82 11.73
C LYS A 148 -9.17 -4.68 12.07
N ALA A 149 -9.84 -3.65 11.55
CA ALA A 149 -11.27 -3.44 11.76
C ALA A 149 -12.09 -4.63 11.23
N ARG A 150 -11.77 -5.15 10.04
CA ARG A 150 -12.46 -6.32 9.46
C ARG A 150 -12.29 -7.58 10.30
N ILE A 151 -11.10 -7.83 10.85
CA ILE A 151 -10.86 -8.94 11.78
C ILE A 151 -11.69 -8.77 13.07
N GLN A 152 -11.69 -7.56 13.66
CA GLN A 152 -12.43 -7.26 14.90
C GLN A 152 -13.95 -7.22 14.73
N GLU A 153 -14.45 -6.94 13.53
CA GLU A 153 -15.87 -7.03 13.17
C GLU A 153 -16.31 -8.49 13.10
N TYR A 154 -15.55 -9.35 12.41
CA TYR A 154 -15.80 -10.79 12.39
C TYR A 154 -15.77 -11.43 13.78
N ASP A 155 -14.77 -11.06 14.61
CA ASP A 155 -14.62 -11.61 15.95
C ASP A 155 -15.79 -11.28 16.87
N ARG A 156 -16.35 -10.06 16.80
CA ARG A 156 -17.55 -9.68 17.56
C ARG A 156 -18.76 -10.48 17.11
N ASN A 157 -19.04 -10.50 15.82
CA ASN A 157 -20.19 -11.22 15.26
C ASN A 157 -20.14 -12.73 15.55
N ALA A 158 -18.93 -13.31 15.65
CA ALA A 158 -18.74 -14.71 16.02
C ALA A 158 -19.01 -15.00 17.51
N CYS A 159 -18.78 -14.02 18.41
CA CYS A 159 -19.22 -14.10 19.80
C CYS A 159 -20.74 -13.98 19.90
N ASP A 160 -21.33 -12.95 19.28
CA ASP A 160 -22.77 -12.69 19.33
C ASP A 160 -23.61 -13.89 18.85
N ALA A 161 -23.12 -14.62 17.84
CA ALA A 161 -23.77 -15.83 17.31
C ALA A 161 -23.64 -17.07 18.23
N HIS A 162 -22.68 -17.09 19.16
CA HIS A 162 -22.51 -18.16 20.13
C HIS A 162 -23.45 -17.96 21.33
N ASP A 163 -23.54 -16.73 21.83
CA ASP A 163 -24.44 -16.35 22.93
C ASP A 163 -25.92 -16.45 22.53
N ALA A 164 -26.26 -16.21 21.26
CA ALA A 164 -27.64 -16.35 20.74
C ALA A 164 -28.11 -17.81 20.54
N CYS A 165 -27.24 -18.81 20.76
CA CYS A 165 -27.52 -20.23 20.52
C CYS A 165 -27.43 -21.09 21.80
N THR A 166 -27.33 -20.45 22.97
CA THR A 166 -27.24 -21.09 24.30
C THR A 166 -28.48 -20.78 25.14
#